data_AF-A0A359E3K3-F1
#
_entry.id   AF-A0A359E3K3-F1
#
_cell.length_a   1.000
_cell.length_b   1.000
_cell.length_c   1.000
_cell.angle_alpha   90.00
_cell.angle_beta   90.00
_cell.angle_gamma   90.00
#
_symmetry.space_group_name_H-M   'P 1'
#
loop_
_entity.id
_entity.type
_entity.pdbx_description
1 polymer ?
#
loop_
_entity_poly.entity_id
_entity_poly.type
_entity_poly.pdbx_seq_one_letter_code
_entity_poly.pdbx_strand_id
1 'polypeptide(L)'
;MSKHSKLDQFYTKSSIAEFVVGMIDCTPYDMVLEPSAGAGDFYKLLPKSTRYGIDLAPAHPDIIEQNFFDYKPDSVGNILTIGNPPFG
;
A
#
# COMPACT_ATOMS: atom_id res chain seq x y z
N MET A 1 18.49 19.53 -11.22
CA MET A 1 17.12 19.81 -11.72
C MET A 1 16.21 18.76 -11.10
N SER A 2 15.26 19.18 -10.25
CA SER A 2 14.34 18.25 -9.61
C SER A 2 13.41 17.66 -10.67
N LYS A 3 13.50 16.35 -10.89
CA LYS A 3 12.66 15.62 -11.84
C LYS A 3 11.26 15.59 -11.21
N HIS A 4 10.35 16.47 -11.63
CA HIS A 4 8.95 16.32 -11.27
C HIS A 4 8.48 14.95 -11.76
N SER A 5 8.06 14.10 -10.82
CA SER A 5 7.42 12.84 -11.12
C SER A 5 6.17 13.14 -11.94
N LYS A 6 5.99 12.45 -13.08
CA LYS A 6 4.77 12.60 -13.90
C LYS A 6 3.50 12.12 -13.19
N LEU A 7 3.64 11.50 -12.02
CA LEU A 7 2.57 10.84 -11.27
C LEU A 7 2.00 11.69 -10.14
N ASP A 8 2.45 12.95 -9.97
CA ASP A 8 1.97 13.90 -8.94
C ASP A 8 1.67 13.23 -7.58
N GLN A 9 2.67 12.54 -7.02
CA GLN A 9 2.49 11.72 -5.82
C GLN A 9 2.12 12.56 -4.58
N PHE A 10 1.04 12.18 -3.91
CA PHE A 10 0.60 12.75 -2.63
C PHE A 10 0.64 11.72 -1.52
N TYR A 11 1.49 11.94 -0.52
CA TYR A 11 1.66 11.00 0.59
C TYR A 11 0.67 11.26 1.72
N THR A 12 0.14 10.16 2.27
CA THR A 12 -0.68 10.19 3.48
C THR A 12 0.19 10.56 4.67
N LYS A 13 -0.29 11.46 5.54
CA LYS A 13 0.40 11.74 6.81
C LYS A 13 0.39 10.47 7.67
N SER A 14 1.52 10.11 8.27
CA SER A 14 1.63 8.87 9.05
C SER A 14 0.59 8.78 10.18
N SER A 15 0.22 9.89 10.84
CA SER A 15 -0.83 9.89 11.86
C SER A 15 -2.23 9.53 11.34
N ILE A 16 -2.52 9.81 10.07
CA ILE A 16 -3.76 9.41 9.43
C ILE A 16 -3.72 7.91 9.10
N ALA A 17 -2.59 7.41 8.60
CA ALA A 17 -2.42 5.98 8.36
C ALA A 17 -2.57 5.17 9.66
N GLU A 18 -1.95 5.62 10.77
CA GLU A 18 -2.09 5.04 12.10
C GLU A 18 -3.55 5.01 12.57
N PHE A 19 -4.25 6.14 12.42
CA PHE A 19 -5.67 6.22 12.77
C PHE A 19 -6.51 5.22 11.97
N VAL A 20 -6.29 5.12 10.66
CA VAL A 20 -7.06 4.23 9.78
C VAL A 20 -6.77 2.75 10.04
N VAL A 21 -5.49 2.37 10.15
CA VAL A 21 -5.11 0.98 10.47
C VAL A 21 -5.64 0.59 11.85
N GLY A 22 -5.64 1.52 12.82
CA GLY A 22 -6.19 1.29 14.16
C GLY A 22 -7.70 1.05 14.22
N MET A 23 -8.46 1.36 13.16
CA MET A 23 -9.90 1.12 13.08
C MET A 23 -10.26 -0.30 12.61
N ILE A 24 -9.29 -1.10 12.14
CA ILE A 24 -9.53 -2.37 11.46
C ILE A 24 -8.64 -3.46 12.05
N ASP A 25 -9.23 -4.61 12.39
CA ASP A 25 -8.45 -5.80 12.73
C ASP A 25 -7.91 -6.48 11.46
N CYS A 26 -6.60 -6.38 11.25
CA CYS A 26 -5.91 -6.97 10.11
C CYS A 26 -5.54 -8.46 10.31
N THR A 27 -5.67 -9.00 11.53
CA THR A 27 -5.21 -10.34 11.88
C THR A 27 -5.97 -11.50 11.22
N PRO A 28 -7.27 -11.40 10.86
CA PRO A 28 -8.00 -12.53 10.27
C PRO A 28 -7.71 -12.74 8.78
N TYR A 29 -6.94 -11.86 8.14
CA TYR A 29 -6.72 -11.87 6.70
C TYR A 29 -5.42 -12.60 6.34
N ASP A 30 -5.48 -13.41 5.28
CA ASP A 30 -4.34 -14.14 4.74
C ASP A 30 -3.33 -13.18 4.06
N MET A 31 -3.83 -12.04 3.57
CA MET A 31 -3.05 -10.97 2.97
C MET A 31 -3.65 -9.61 3.28
N VAL A 32 -2.79 -8.63 3.55
CA VAL A 32 -3.18 -7.22 3.66
C VAL A 32 -2.42 -6.42 2.61
N LEU A 33 -3.14 -6.02 1.55
CA LEU A 33 -2.64 -5.34 0.38
C LEU A 33 -2.72 -3.82 0.53
N GLU A 34 -1.60 -3.13 0.37
CA GLU A 34 -1.55 -1.69 0.09
C GLU A 34 -1.23 -1.46 -1.40
N PRO A 35 -2.21 -1.07 -2.22
CA PRO A 35 -1.97 -0.63 -3.58
C PRO A 35 -1.62 0.86 -3.61
N SER A 36 -0.84 1.28 -4.61
CA SER A 36 -0.33 2.66 -4.70
C SER A 36 0.40 3.10 -3.42
N ALA A 37 1.19 2.18 -2.88
CA ALA A 37 1.73 2.29 -1.54
C ALA A 37 2.77 3.43 -1.37
N GLY A 38 3.36 3.96 -2.44
CA GLY A 38 4.29 5.08 -2.39
C GLY A 38 5.43 4.87 -1.38
N ALA A 39 5.46 5.66 -0.31
CA ALA A 39 6.44 5.55 0.79
C ALA A 39 6.05 4.52 1.87
N GLY A 40 4.91 3.85 1.72
CA GLY A 40 4.43 2.74 2.53
C GLY A 40 3.85 3.14 3.88
N ASP A 41 3.20 4.31 4.00
CA ASP A 41 2.69 4.77 5.30
C ASP A 41 1.65 3.83 5.91
N PHE A 42 0.85 3.11 5.12
CA PHE A 42 0.05 2.00 5.65
C PHE A 42 0.89 0.73 5.79
N TYR A 43 1.64 0.32 4.76
CA TYR A 43 2.43 -0.92 4.69
C TYR A 43 3.37 -1.13 5.89
N LYS A 44 3.99 -0.06 6.38
CA LYS A 44 4.86 -0.10 7.56
C LYS A 44 4.13 -0.51 8.84
N LEU A 45 2.82 -0.24 8.93
CA LEU A 45 1.96 -0.52 10.08
C LEU A 45 1.28 -1.89 10.00
N LEU A 46 1.25 -2.51 8.81
CA LEU A 46 0.60 -3.79 8.59
C LEU A 46 1.40 -4.97 9.20
N PRO A 47 0.74 -6.09 9.56
CA PRO A 47 1.43 -7.29 10.05
C PRO A 47 2.47 -7.80 9.05
N LYS A 48 3.74 -7.90 9.47
CA LYS A 48 4.86 -8.25 8.59
C LYS A 48 4.69 -9.58 7.84
N SER A 49 3.97 -10.53 8.43
CA SER A 49 3.74 -11.86 7.86
C SER A 49 2.73 -11.89 6.72
N THR A 50 1.83 -10.90 6.65
CA THR A 50 0.71 -10.88 5.67
C THR A 50 0.67 -9.61 4.83
N ARG A 51 1.50 -8.60 5.13
CA ARG A 51 1.56 -7.35 4.37
C ARG A 51 2.08 -7.57 2.95
N TYR A 52 1.46 -6.91 1.99
CA TYR A 52 1.86 -6.89 0.60
C TYR A 52 1.69 -5.47 0.05
N GLY A 53 2.75 -4.88 -0.49
CA GLY A 53 2.72 -3.51 -0.98
C GLY A 53 3.07 -3.48 -2.46
N ILE A 54 2.27 -2.80 -3.26
CA ILE A 54 2.56 -2.57 -4.68
C ILE A 54 2.40 -1.10 -5.05
N ASP A 55 3.24 -0.61 -5.96
CA ASP A 55 3.18 0.75 -6.48
C ASP A 55 3.79 0.83 -7.89
N LEU A 56 3.36 1.78 -8.71
CA LEU A 56 3.96 2.01 -10.05
C LEU A 56 5.35 2.65 -9.99
N ALA A 57 5.67 3.35 -8.90
CA ALA A 57 6.92 4.04 -8.64
C ALA A 57 7.20 4.06 -7.12
N PRO A 58 7.57 2.91 -6.52
CA PRO A 58 7.70 2.76 -5.08
C PRO A 58 8.81 3.66 -4.50
N ALA A 59 8.55 4.22 -3.31
CA ALA A 59 9.50 4.99 -2.53
C ALA A 59 9.97 4.25 -1.27
N HIS A 60 9.69 2.94 -1.19
CA HIS A 60 10.15 2.04 -0.13
C HIS A 60 10.69 0.73 -0.74
N PRO A 61 11.85 0.21 -0.29
CA PRO A 61 12.51 -0.93 -0.92
C PRO A 61 11.72 -2.25 -0.87
N ASP A 62 10.89 -2.43 0.16
CA ASP A 62 10.07 -3.65 0.32
C ASP A 62 8.72 -3.59 -0.43
N ILE A 63 8.43 -2.49 -1.15
CA ILE A 63 7.22 -2.36 -1.99
C ILE A 63 7.59 -2.78 -3.41
N ILE A 64 6.73 -3.61 -3.99
CA ILE A 64 6.95 -4.18 -5.32
C ILE A 64 6.52 -3.16 -6.38
N GLU A 65 7.40 -2.89 -7.35
CA GLU A 65 7.04 -2.08 -8.52
C GLU A 65 6.07 -2.87 -9.42
N GLN A 66 4.80 -2.51 -9.43
CA GLN A 66 3.75 -3.22 -10.17
C GLN A 66 2.53 -2.33 -10.41
N ASN A 67 1.90 -2.49 -11.57
CA ASN A 67 0.60 -1.88 -11.86
C ASN A 67 -0.52 -2.63 -11.12
N PHE A 68 -1.27 -1.93 -10.27
CA PHE A 68 -2.39 -2.51 -9.53
C PHE A 68 -3.48 -3.09 -10.44
N PHE A 69 -3.73 -2.49 -11.60
CA PHE A 69 -4.75 -3.02 -12.52
C PHE A 69 -4.36 -4.36 -13.18
N ASP A 70 -3.06 -4.65 -13.23
CA ASP A 70 -2.54 -5.92 -13.75
C ASP A 70 -2.30 -6.94 -12.62
N TYR A 71 -2.39 -6.51 -11.35
CA TYR A 71 -2.19 -7.37 -10.20
C TYR A 71 -3.31 -8.41 -10.09
N LYS A 72 -2.90 -9.66 -9.92
CA LYS A 72 -3.78 -10.79 -9.60
C LYS A 72 -3.16 -11.52 -8.42
N PRO A 73 -3.88 -11.69 -7.30
CA PRO A 73 -3.37 -12.49 -6.20
C PRO A 73 -3.26 -13.95 -6.62
N ASP A 74 -2.14 -14.58 -6.30
CA ASP A 74 -1.95 -16.03 -6.49
C ASP A 74 -2.76 -16.86 -5.48
N SER A 75 -3.19 -16.22 -4.37
CA SER A 75 -3.92 -16.89 -3.29
C SER A 75 -5.44 -16.73 -3.43
N VAL A 76 -6.16 -17.78 -3.02
CA VAL A 76 -7.63 -17.85 -2.96
C VAL A 76 -8.19 -17.40 -1.59
N GLY A 77 -7.35 -16.83 -0.73
CA GLY A 77 -7.67 -16.49 0.66
C GLY A 77 -8.37 -15.15 0.83
N ASN A 78 -8.61 -14.77 2.09
CA ASN A 78 -9.22 -13.49 2.44
C ASN A 78 -8.17 -12.38 2.35
N ILE A 79 -8.41 -11.43 1.44
CA ILE A 79 -7.52 -10.28 1.21
C ILE A 79 -8.19 -9.01 1.71
N LEU A 80 -7.56 -8.34 2.67
CA LEU A 80 -7.89 -6.96 3.03
C LEU A 80 -7.10 -6.03 2.12
N THR A 81 -7.77 -5.08 1.47
CA THR A 81 -7.10 -4.00 0.72
C THR A 81 -7.29 -2.69 1.47
N ILE A 82 -6.20 -1.98 1.75
CA ILE A 82 -6.21 -0.75 2.56
C ILE A 82 -5.14 0.21 2.02
N GLY A 83 -5.41 1.51 2.03
CA GLY A 83 -4.45 2.51 1.59
C GLY A 83 -5.13 3.82 1.18
N ASN A 84 -4.39 4.63 0.44
CA ASN A 84 -4.87 5.88 -0.13
C ASN A 84 -4.61 5.88 -1.64
N PRO A 85 -5.63 5.59 -2.48
CA PRO A 85 -5.44 5.55 -3.93
C PRO A 85 -5.10 6.94 -4.49
N PRO A 86 -4.42 7.01 -5.64
CA PRO A 86 -4.14 8.27 -6.32
C PRO A 86 -5.43 8.90 -6.85
N PHE A 87 -5.41 10.21 -7.05
CA PHE A 87 -6.50 10.97 -7.68
C PHE A 87 -6.14 11.30 -9.14
N GLY A 88 -7.07 11.13 -10.08
CA GLY A 88 -6.91 11.46 -11.50
C GLY A 88 -7.21 10.28 -12.40
#